data_AF-A0A0P1ISZ0-F1
#
_entry.id   AF-A0A0P1ISZ0-F1
#
_cell.length_a   1.000
_cell.length_b   1.000
_cell.length_c   1.000
_cell.angle_alpha   90.00
_cell.angle_beta   90.00
_cell.angle_gamma   90.00
#
_symmetry.space_group_name_H-M   'P 1'
#
loop_
_entity.id
_entity.type
_entity.pdbx_description
1 polymer ?
#
loop_
_entity_poly.entity_id
_entity_poly.type
_entity_poly.pdbx_seq_one_letter_code
_entity_poly.pdbx_strand_id
1 'polypeptide(L)' 'MTRAISGRPARYVENGFTRLGTKVDSREIPQYPIAYDAGKALNAAPAGNDLGYAAHWAGQGLHCLAKCRRPN' A
#
# COMPACT_ATOMS: atom_id res chain seq x y z
N MET A 1 4.01 -2.69 9.40
CA MET A 1 3.97 -3.67 8.30
C MET A 1 2.55 -4.18 8.17
N THR A 2 2.07 -4.50 6.96
CA THR A 2 0.70 -4.99 6.72
C THR A 2 0.69 -6.15 5.73
N ARG A 3 -0.30 -7.05 5.85
CA ARG A 3 -0.63 -8.10 4.86
C ARG A 3 -1.75 -7.69 3.91
N ALA A 4 -2.50 -6.63 4.24
CA ALA A 4 -3.75 -6.27 3.57
C ALA A 4 -3.59 -5.89 2.09
N ILE A 5 -2.38 -5.58 1.63
CA ILE A 5 -2.11 -5.19 0.25
C ILE A 5 -1.92 -6.39 -0.67
N SER A 6 -1.31 -7.48 -0.18
CA SER A 6 -0.87 -8.58 -1.04
C SER A 6 -0.99 -9.98 -0.44
N GLY A 7 -1.45 -10.11 0.81
CA GLY A 7 -1.48 -11.37 1.57
C GLY A 7 -0.14 -11.71 2.23
N ARG A 8 0.94 -11.00 1.90
CA ARG A 8 2.28 -11.17 2.51
C ARG A 8 2.66 -9.92 3.31
N PRO A 9 3.43 -10.07 4.40
CA PRO A 9 3.83 -8.94 5.22
C PRO A 9 4.81 -8.06 4.45
N ALA A 10 4.48 -6.79 4.28
CA ALA A 10 5.31 -5.80 3.60
C ALA A 10 5.30 -4.45 4.33
N ARG A 11 6.32 -3.61 4.05
CA ARG A 11 6.44 -2.25 4.58
C ARG A 11 5.96 -1.25 3.54
N TYR A 12 5.23 -0.24 4.00
CA TYR A 12 4.38 0.55 3.15
C TYR A 12 4.09 1.93 3.77
N VAL A 13 3.85 2.95 2.95
CA VAL A 13 3.44 4.30 3.41
C VAL A 13 2.01 4.26 3.94
N GLU A 14 1.69 4.92 5.05
CA GLU A 14 0.34 4.83 5.62
C GLU A 14 -0.76 5.27 4.63
N ASN A 15 -1.77 4.43 4.43
CA ASN A 15 -2.97 4.70 3.61
C ASN A 15 -4.18 3.83 4.03
N GLY A 16 -5.21 3.76 3.18
CA GLY A 16 -6.40 2.95 3.40
C GLY A 16 -6.11 1.46 3.65
N PHE A 17 -5.11 0.86 2.99
CA PHE A 17 -4.74 -0.53 3.22
C PHE A 17 -4.08 -0.76 4.58
N THR A 18 -3.23 0.14 5.05
CA THR A 18 -2.62 -0.01 6.39
C THR A 18 -3.67 0.14 7.47
N ARG A 19 -4.65 1.04 7.28
CA ARG A 19 -5.80 1.19 8.19
C ARG A 19 -6.75 0.00 8.15
N LEU A 20 -6.91 -0.66 7.00
CA LEU A 20 -7.66 -1.92 6.89
C LEU A 20 -6.94 -3.05 7.64
N GLY A 21 -5.62 -3.14 7.48
CA GLY A 21 -4.80 -4.17 8.12
C GLY A 21 -4.70 -4.07 9.65
N THR A 22 -5.11 -2.96 10.27
CA THR A 22 -5.25 -2.86 11.73
C THR A 22 -6.62 -3.32 12.24
N LYS A 23 -7.61 -3.44 11.35
CA LYS A 23 -9.00 -3.79 11.69
C LYS A 23 -9.38 -5.23 11.37
N VAL A 24 -8.65 -5.86 10.44
CA VAL A 24 -8.94 -7.21 9.94
C VAL A 24 -7.88 -8.17 10.46
N ASP A 25 -8.29 -9.35 10.93
CA ASP A 25 -7.34 -10.38 11.36
C ASP A 25 -6.49 -10.85 10.16
N SER A 26 -5.20 -11.04 10.40
CA SER A 26 -4.25 -11.52 9.39
C SER A 26 -4.64 -12.84 8.70
N ARG A 27 -5.44 -13.70 9.36
CA ARG A 27 -5.93 -14.99 8.84
C ARG A 27 -7.11 -14.81 7.88
N GLU A 28 -7.82 -13.70 7.95
CA GLU A 28 -8.94 -13.38 7.07
C GLU A 28 -8.47 -12.76 5.75
N ILE A 29 -7.23 -12.28 5.70
CA ILE A 29 -6.63 -11.70 4.49
C ILE A 29 -6.25 -12.85 3.54
N PRO A 30 -6.80 -12.89 2.31
CA PRO A 30 -6.42 -13.88 1.32
C PRO A 30 -4.91 -13.91 1.07
N GLN A 31 -4.36 -15.09 0.82
CA GLN A 31 -2.95 -15.22 0.49
C GLN A 31 -2.64 -14.59 -0.87
N TYR A 32 -1.36 -14.31 -1.10
CA TYR A 32 -0.87 -13.91 -2.41
C TYR A 32 -1.17 -15.00 -3.45
N PRO A 33 -1.60 -14.65 -4.68
CA PRO A 33 -1.78 -13.31 -5.23
C PRO A 33 -3.19 -12.69 -5.07
N ILE A 34 -4.14 -13.39 -4.46
CA ILE A 34 -5.56 -13.00 -4.42
C ILE A 34 -5.75 -11.60 -3.82
N ALA A 35 -5.18 -11.35 -2.64
CA ALA A 35 -5.27 -10.04 -2.00
C ALA A 35 -4.58 -8.93 -2.83
N TYR A 36 -3.54 -9.27 -3.60
CA TYR A 36 -2.84 -8.32 -4.46
C TYR A 36 -3.68 -7.94 -5.68
N ASP A 37 -4.37 -8.90 -6.28
CA ASP A 37 -5.28 -8.65 -7.39
C ASP A 37 -6.48 -7.80 -6.96
N ALA A 38 -7.06 -8.09 -5.79
CA ALA A 38 -8.10 -7.25 -5.19
C ALA A 38 -7.61 -5.82 -4.92
N GLY A 39 -6.39 -5.66 -4.40
CA GLY A 39 -5.79 -4.34 -4.17
C GLY A 39 -5.57 -3.54 -5.46
N LYS A 40 -5.13 -4.19 -6.54
CA LYS A 40 -5.01 -3.54 -7.87
C LYS A 40 -6.37 -3.08 -8.41
N ALA A 41 -7.39 -3.92 -8.29
CA ALA A 41 -8.74 -3.57 -8.72
C ALA A 41 -9.29 -2.38 -7.94
N LEU A 42 -9.06 -2.34 -6.62
CA LEU A 42 -9.45 -1.22 -5.77
C LEU A 42 -8.73 0.08 -6.13
N ASN A 43 -7.43 0.01 -6.44
CA ASN A 43 -6.66 1.18 -6.89
C ASN A 43 -7.10 1.70 -8.26
N ALA A 44 -7.55 0.80 -9.14
CA ALA A 44 -8.02 1.17 -10.48
C ALA A 44 -9.45 1.73 -10.47
N ALA A 45 -10.20 1.53 -9.38
CA ALA A 45 -11.56 2.02 -9.27
C ALA A 45 -11.57 3.57 -9.21
N PRO A 46 -12.50 4.23 -9.92
CA PRO A 46 -12.65 5.67 -9.84
C PRO A 46 -13.09 6.08 -8.43
N ALA A 47 -12.23 6.77 -7.70
CA ALA A 47 -12.44 7.15 -6.29
C ALA A 47 -12.52 8.68 -6.09
N GLY A 48 -12.77 9.45 -7.16
CA GLY A 48 -12.74 10.91 -7.09
C GLY A 48 -11.34 11.43 -6.74
N ASN A 49 -11.23 12.29 -5.73
CA ASN A 49 -9.95 12.84 -5.25
C ASN A 49 -9.26 11.94 -4.20
N ASP A 50 -9.76 10.71 -3.99
CA ASP A 50 -9.28 9.81 -2.95
C ASP A 50 -8.29 8.79 -3.53
N LEU A 51 -6.99 8.99 -3.29
CA LEU A 51 -5.92 8.07 -3.69
C LEU A 51 -5.61 7.02 -2.60
N GLY A 52 -6.59 6.73 -1.74
CA GLY A 52 -6.41 5.96 -0.50
C GLY A 52 -5.90 4.53 -0.66
N TYR A 53 -5.91 3.96 -1.87
CA TYR A 53 -5.61 2.55 -2.14
C TYR A 53 -4.52 2.31 -3.20
N ALA A 54 -3.59 3.25 -3.36
CA ALA A 54 -2.36 2.99 -4.13
C ALA A 54 -1.42 2.00 -3.41
N ALA A 55 -0.37 1.57 -4.12
CA ALA A 55 0.72 0.72 -3.61
C ALA A 55 2.11 1.43 -3.65
N HIS A 56 2.25 2.55 -2.93
CA HIS A 56 3.47 3.23 -2.44
C HIS A 56 4.34 2.41 -1.46
N TRP A 57 5.11 1.47 -1.99
CA TRP A 57 6.15 0.77 -1.23
C TRP A 57 7.25 1.72 -0.76
N ALA A 58 7.64 1.63 0.51
CA ALA A 58 8.71 2.44 1.06
C ALA A 58 9.47 1.73 2.20
N GLY A 59 10.79 1.96 2.24
CA GLY A 59 11.66 1.56 3.35
C GLY A 59 11.58 2.52 4.55
N GLN A 60 12.33 2.22 5.62
CA GLN A 60 12.40 3.11 6.80
C GLN A 60 13.07 4.45 6.50
N GLY A 61 13.97 4.50 5.52
CA GLY A 61 14.65 5.71 5.06
C GLY A 61 13.81 6.60 4.13
N LEU A 62 12.48 6.49 4.11
CA LEU A 62 11.67 7.36 3.24
C LEU A 62 11.96 8.85 3.49
N HIS A 63 12.29 9.23 4.74
CA HIS A 63 12.64 10.60 5.12
C HIS A 63 13.95 11.12 4.50
N CYS A 64 14.82 10.26 3.97
CA CYS A 64 16.12 10.66 3.42
C CYS A 64 16.10 10.71 1.90
N LEU A 65 14.93 10.47 1.29
CA LEU A 65 14.76 10.60 -0.15
C LEU A 65 14.77 12.08 -0.52
N ALA A 66 15.79 12.49 -1.28
CA ALA A 66 15.90 13.84 -1.84
C ALA A 66 15.71 13.80 -3.36
N LYS A 67 15.01 14.79 -3.91
CA LYS A 67 14.92 14.95 -5.37
C LYS A 67 16.26 15.48 -5.88
N CYS A 68 16.88 14.78 -6.82
CA CYS A 68 18.03 15.32 -7.54
C CYS A 68 17.59 16.57 -8.31
N ARG A 69 18.10 17.74 -7.92
CA ARG A 69 17.88 18.99 -8.64
C ARG A 69 18.94 19.07 -9.72
N ARG A 70 18.56 18.90 -10.99
CA ARG A 70 19.49 19.18 -12.08
C ARG A 70 19.84 20.68 -12.04
N PRO A 71 21.14 21.05 -12.06
CA PRO A 71 21.52 22.43 -12.29
C PRO A 71 21.09 22.84 -13.72
N ASN A 72 20.64 24.09 -13.86
CA ASN A 72 20.37 24.71 -15.16
C ASN A 72 21.66 24.91 -15.95
#